data_AF-S4P8W7-F1
#
_entry.id   AF-S4P8W7-F1
#
_cell.length_a   1.000
_cell.length_b   1.000
_cell.length_c   1.000
_cell.angle_alpha   90.00
_cell.angle_beta   90.00
_cell.angle_gamma   90.00
#
_symmetry.space_group_name_H-M   'P 1'
#
loop_
_entity.id
_entity.type
_entity.pdbx_description
1 polymer ?
#
loop_
_entity_poly.entity_id
_entity_poly.type
_entity_poly.pdbx_seq_one_letter_code
_entity_poly.pdbx_strand_id
1 'polypeptide(L)'
;MNIDDLCSIISSYIYCGNYPLKLVSKIFSVEYMAKINNCDILKKLHLIDTALSLECEEYNGPLLPKDQWFKPAIQDGRIKNIIAKIKDSFVSVIGDENKMSTSVVLPNYCSDETYLIDVMFHPAETSSSTFNWKSKSLKNDCTAILIHLPDHYCTDNEQLIGPQVMKKRHLNI
;
A
#
# COMPACT_ATOMS: atom_id res chain seq x y z
N MET A 1 8.23 -8.51 -25.56
CA MET A 1 7.62 -8.37 -24.23
C MET A 1 7.70 -6.91 -23.85
N ASN A 2 6.56 -6.27 -23.61
CA ASN A 2 6.50 -4.86 -23.23
C ASN A 2 7.00 -4.68 -21.79
N ILE A 3 7.42 -3.47 -21.41
CA ILE A 3 7.79 -3.13 -20.04
C ILE A 3 6.60 -3.35 -19.11
N ASP A 4 5.39 -3.07 -19.58
CA ASP A 4 4.17 -3.27 -18.79
C ASP A 4 3.91 -4.76 -18.47
N ASP A 5 4.12 -5.66 -19.44
CA ASP A 5 4.02 -7.11 -19.22
C ASP A 5 5.05 -7.57 -18.20
N LEU A 6 6.29 -7.08 -18.33
CA LEU A 6 7.40 -7.35 -17.43
C LEU A 6 7.09 -6.93 -16.00
N CYS A 7 6.59 -5.70 -15.81
CA CYS A 7 6.16 -5.21 -14.50
C CYS A 7 5.04 -6.10 -13.93
N SER A 8 4.05 -6.46 -14.75
CA SER A 8 2.92 -7.28 -14.30
C SER A 8 3.35 -8.70 -13.91
N ILE A 9 4.31 -9.29 -14.63
CA ILE A 9 4.93 -10.57 -14.28
C ILE A 9 5.67 -10.45 -12.95
N ILE A 10 6.53 -9.45 -12.78
CA ILE A 10 7.26 -9.25 -11.52
C ILE A 10 6.30 -9.06 -10.35
N SER A 11 5.29 -8.21 -10.49
CA SER A 11 4.29 -7.99 -9.45
C SER A 11 3.61 -9.31 -9.07
N SER A 12 3.30 -10.17 -10.04
CA SER A 12 2.72 -11.50 -9.77
C SER A 12 3.65 -12.39 -8.94
N TYR A 13 4.96 -12.38 -9.21
CA TYR A 13 5.94 -13.07 -8.37
C TYR A 13 5.95 -12.52 -6.93
N ILE A 14 5.98 -11.19 -6.79
CA ILE A 14 6.00 -10.50 -5.48
C ILE A 14 4.72 -10.79 -4.68
N TYR A 15 3.56 -10.79 -5.34
CA TYR A 15 2.30 -11.17 -4.70
C TYR A 15 2.36 -12.56 -4.07
N CYS A 16 3.04 -13.49 -4.73
CA CYS A 16 3.30 -14.85 -4.24
C CYS A 16 4.49 -14.95 -3.26
N GLY A 17 5.10 -13.84 -2.86
CA GLY A 17 6.26 -13.82 -1.95
C GLY A 17 7.58 -14.29 -2.59
N ASN A 18 7.67 -14.26 -3.92
CA ASN A 18 8.87 -14.62 -4.67
C ASN A 18 9.51 -13.38 -5.29
N TYR A 19 10.82 -13.21 -5.15
CA TYR A 19 11.52 -11.97 -5.55
C TYR A 19 12.55 -12.22 -6.66
N PRO A 20 12.19 -12.06 -7.95
CA PRO A 20 13.09 -12.37 -9.07
C PRO A 20 14.12 -11.24 -9.30
N LEU A 21 15.12 -11.11 -8.41
CA LEU A 21 16.08 -10.01 -8.39
C LEU A 21 16.83 -9.78 -9.71
N LYS A 22 17.16 -10.85 -10.45
CA LYS A 22 17.80 -10.75 -11.77
C LYS A 22 16.92 -10.06 -12.82
N LEU A 23 15.62 -10.24 -12.72
CA LEU A 23 14.66 -9.62 -13.64
C LEU A 23 14.40 -8.17 -13.23
N VAL A 24 14.32 -7.93 -11.92
CA VAL A 24 14.18 -6.60 -11.32
C VAL A 24 15.35 -5.69 -11.71
N SER A 25 16.60 -6.15 -11.57
CA SER A 25 17.78 -5.36 -11.91
C SER A 25 17.85 -4.98 -13.40
N LYS A 26 17.30 -5.83 -14.28
CA LYS A 26 17.19 -5.53 -15.70
C LYS A 26 16.20 -4.39 -15.97
N ILE A 27 15.03 -4.40 -15.32
CA ILE A 27 14.02 -3.35 -15.49
C ILE A 27 14.51 -2.01 -14.94
N PHE A 28 15.20 -2.02 -13.81
CA PHE A 28 15.73 -0.81 -13.19
C PHE A 28 17.05 -0.31 -13.78
N SER A 29 17.54 -0.93 -14.85
CA SER A 29 18.71 -0.43 -15.53
C SER A 29 18.43 0.91 -16.22
N VAL A 30 19.46 1.75 -16.30
CA VAL A 30 19.35 3.14 -16.81
C VAL A 30 18.76 3.19 -18.22
N GLU A 31 19.12 2.23 -19.07
CA GLU A 31 18.61 2.12 -20.44
C GLU A 31 17.10 1.90 -20.51
N TYR A 32 16.54 1.17 -19.54
CA TYR A 32 15.11 0.91 -19.47
C TYR A 32 14.36 2.07 -18.82
N MET A 33 14.90 2.61 -17.72
CA MET A 33 14.31 3.78 -17.04
C MET A 33 14.21 5.00 -17.96
N ALA A 34 15.21 5.24 -18.81
CA ALA A 34 15.19 6.34 -19.78
C ALA A 34 14.10 6.23 -20.86
N LYS A 35 13.53 5.04 -21.07
CA LYS A 35 12.47 4.80 -22.08
C LYS A 35 11.06 4.93 -21.49
N ILE A 36 10.93 5.13 -20.18
CA ILE A 36 9.65 5.12 -19.49
C ILE A 36 9.09 6.54 -19.46
N ASN A 37 8.11 6.80 -20.33
CA ASN A 37 7.37 8.07 -20.37
C ASN A 37 5.93 7.93 -19.86
N ASN A 38 5.52 6.72 -19.41
CA ASN A 38 4.17 6.45 -18.97
C ASN A 38 4.08 6.43 -17.43
N CYS A 39 3.24 7.31 -16.87
CA CYS A 39 2.98 7.42 -15.44
C CYS A 39 2.48 6.12 -14.80
N ASP A 40 1.70 5.29 -15.51
CA ASP A 40 1.15 4.06 -14.95
C ASP A 40 2.23 2.98 -14.80
N ILE A 41 3.19 2.94 -15.73
CA ILE A 41 4.36 2.08 -15.62
C ILE A 41 5.23 2.55 -14.44
N LEU A 42 5.44 3.86 -14.28
CA LEU A 42 6.19 4.40 -13.14
C LEU A 42 5.55 3.99 -11.80
N LYS A 43 4.22 4.11 -11.66
CA LYS A 43 3.52 3.64 -10.44
C LYS A 43 3.78 2.18 -10.14
N LYS A 44 3.72 1.30 -11.16
CA LYS A 44 4.03 -0.13 -10.99
C LYS A 44 5.48 -0.34 -10.52
N LEU A 45 6.43 0.44 -11.05
CA LEU A 45 7.83 0.38 -10.63
C LEU A 45 8.04 0.84 -9.19
N HIS A 46 7.37 1.92 -8.77
CA HIS A 46 7.41 2.37 -7.38
C HIS A 46 6.77 1.35 -6.44
N LEU A 47 5.70 0.69 -6.85
CA LEU A 47 5.09 -0.42 -6.10
C LEU A 47 6.07 -1.59 -5.95
N ILE A 48 6.74 -2.00 -7.04
CA ILE A 48 7.76 -3.05 -7.04
C ILE A 48 8.94 -2.68 -6.14
N ASP A 49 9.50 -1.48 -6.30
CA ASP A 49 10.63 -0.98 -5.51
C ASP A 49 10.28 -0.92 -4.01
N THR A 50 9.09 -0.43 -3.67
CA THR A 50 8.58 -0.39 -2.29
C THR A 50 8.40 -1.80 -1.75
N ALA A 51 7.77 -2.71 -2.50
CA ALA A 51 7.52 -4.08 -2.07
C ALA A 51 8.82 -4.84 -1.79
N LEU A 52 9.79 -4.75 -2.69
CA LEU A 52 11.09 -5.39 -2.52
C LEU A 52 11.87 -4.79 -1.35
N SER A 53 11.80 -3.47 -1.16
CA SER A 53 12.42 -2.81 0.00
C SER A 53 11.83 -3.23 1.34
N LEU A 54 10.58 -3.72 1.36
CA LEU A 54 9.90 -4.19 2.57
C LEU A 54 10.15 -5.67 2.85
N GLU A 55 10.19 -6.52 1.82
CA GLU A 55 10.22 -7.98 1.98
C GLU A 55 11.54 -8.67 1.60
N CYS A 56 12.46 -7.99 0.90
CA CYS A 56 13.67 -8.61 0.37
C CYS A 56 14.94 -7.91 0.91
N GLU A 57 15.62 -8.55 1.86
CA GLU A 57 16.86 -8.02 2.47
C GLU A 57 18.01 -7.89 1.47
N GLU A 58 18.04 -8.73 0.44
CA GLU A 58 19.07 -8.71 -0.61
C GLU A 58 18.85 -7.58 -1.64
N TYR A 59 17.71 -6.89 -1.57
CA TYR A 59 17.38 -5.82 -2.49
C TYR A 59 18.08 -4.51 -2.12
N ASN A 60 18.98 -4.06 -3.00
CA ASN A 60 19.82 -2.86 -2.78
C ASN A 60 19.31 -1.61 -3.52
N GLY A 61 18.08 -1.62 -4.05
CA GLY A 61 17.51 -0.50 -4.79
C GLY A 61 17.53 -0.65 -6.31
N PRO A 62 16.79 0.23 -7.01
CA PRO A 62 17.21 1.63 -7.19
C PRO A 62 16.72 2.66 -6.18
N LEU A 63 15.85 2.31 -5.21
CA LEU A 63 15.32 3.24 -4.21
C LEU A 63 14.80 4.51 -4.88
N LEU A 64 13.83 4.33 -5.78
CA LEU A 64 13.31 5.40 -6.62
C LEU A 64 12.85 6.58 -5.75
N PRO A 65 12.96 7.83 -6.26
CA PRO A 65 12.50 9.00 -5.52
C PRO A 65 11.08 8.79 -5.03
N LYS A 66 10.83 9.07 -3.74
CA LYS A 66 9.50 8.85 -3.19
C LYS A 66 8.50 9.74 -3.92
N ASP A 67 7.40 9.11 -4.35
CA ASP A 67 6.28 9.64 -5.13
C ASP A 67 5.47 10.77 -4.48
N GLN A 68 6.11 11.62 -3.67
CA GLN A 68 5.49 12.78 -3.03
C GLN A 68 4.85 13.75 -4.04
N TRP A 69 5.13 13.59 -5.34
CA TRP A 69 4.58 14.39 -6.43
C TRP A 69 3.47 13.70 -7.23
N PHE A 70 3.17 12.42 -6.97
CA PHE A 70 2.05 11.75 -7.62
C PHE A 70 0.73 12.11 -6.95
N LYS A 71 -0.36 12.07 -7.73
CA LYS A 71 -1.71 12.32 -7.22
C LYS A 71 -2.00 11.38 -6.04
N PRO A 72 -2.63 11.87 -4.96
CA PRO A 72 -3.03 11.03 -3.85
C PRO A 72 -3.82 9.81 -4.33
N ALA A 73 -3.53 8.64 -3.78
CA ALA A 73 -4.33 7.45 -4.03
C ALA A 73 -5.80 7.73 -3.69
N ILE A 74 -6.70 7.37 -4.61
CA ILE A 74 -8.13 7.64 -4.46
C ILE A 74 -8.77 6.39 -3.84
N GLN A 75 -9.37 6.54 -2.66
CA GLN A 75 -10.15 5.45 -2.05
C GLN A 75 -11.37 5.10 -2.91
N ASP A 76 -11.62 3.79 -3.08
CA ASP A 76 -12.76 3.24 -3.82
C ASP A 76 -14.09 3.80 -3.28
N GLY A 77 -14.97 4.24 -4.19
CA GLY A 77 -16.26 4.83 -3.83
C GLY A 77 -17.20 3.87 -3.08
N ARG A 78 -17.13 2.56 -3.35
CA ARG A 78 -17.87 1.53 -2.63
C ARG A 78 -17.40 1.43 -1.18
N ILE A 79 -16.09 1.48 -0.95
CA ILE A 79 -15.51 1.50 0.39
C ILE A 79 -15.91 2.77 1.13
N LYS A 80 -15.82 3.95 0.49
CA LYS A 80 -16.30 5.22 1.08
C LYS A 80 -17.77 5.13 1.52
N ASN A 81 -18.62 4.54 0.68
CA ASN A 81 -20.04 4.36 1.00
C ASN A 81 -20.26 3.38 2.16
N ILE A 82 -19.47 2.31 2.25
CA ILE A 82 -19.51 1.38 3.39
C ILE A 82 -19.10 2.11 4.67
N ILE A 83 -17.97 2.83 4.65
CA ILE A 83 -17.47 3.61 5.79
C ILE A 83 -18.52 4.61 6.26
N ALA A 84 -19.15 5.35 5.33
CA ALA A 84 -20.19 6.32 5.66
C ALA A 84 -21.38 5.69 6.40
N LYS A 85 -21.75 4.45 6.06
CA LYS A 85 -22.86 3.72 6.70
C LYS A 85 -22.51 3.15 8.07
N ILE A 86 -21.26 2.77 8.29
CA ILE A 86 -20.80 2.18 9.57
C ILE A 86 -20.11 3.19 10.48
N LYS A 87 -19.99 4.45 10.05
CA LYS A 87 -19.30 5.53 10.76
C LYS A 87 -19.81 5.71 12.18
N ASP A 88 -21.13 5.76 12.36
CA ASP A 88 -21.72 5.95 13.70
C ASP A 88 -21.41 4.78 14.63
N SER A 89 -21.30 3.56 14.09
CA SER A 89 -20.86 2.37 14.85
C SER A 89 -19.39 2.44 15.23
N PHE A 90 -18.52 3.01 14.38
CA PHE A 90 -17.14 3.25 14.76
C PHE A 90 -17.02 4.35 15.82
N VAL A 91 -17.71 5.47 15.65
CA VAL A 91 -17.69 6.58 16.59
C VAL A 91 -18.22 6.16 17.96
N SER A 92 -19.25 5.31 18.03
CA SER A 92 -19.78 4.82 19.31
C SER A 92 -18.79 3.91 20.06
N VAL A 93 -17.93 3.18 19.35
CA VAL A 93 -16.89 2.32 19.94
C VAL A 93 -15.67 3.13 20.38
N ILE A 94 -15.28 4.14 19.60
CA ILE A 94 -14.05 4.94 19.85
C ILE A 94 -14.32 6.12 20.80
N GLY A 95 -15.58 6.56 20.88
CA GLY A 95 -16.05 7.66 21.71
C GLY A 95 -15.72 9.07 21.18
N ASP A 96 -14.96 9.19 20.09
CA ASP A 96 -14.59 10.47 19.48
C ASP A 96 -14.34 10.31 17.98
N GLU A 97 -15.01 11.12 17.16
CA GLU A 97 -14.86 11.13 15.71
C GLU A 97 -13.47 11.62 15.27
N ASN A 98 -12.84 12.52 16.03
CA ASN A 98 -11.53 13.08 15.68
C ASN A 98 -10.39 12.05 15.76
N LYS A 99 -10.64 10.91 16.41
CA LYS A 99 -9.70 9.79 16.48
C LYS A 99 -9.77 8.88 15.26
N MET A 100 -10.64 9.17 14.29
CA MET A 100 -10.78 8.40 13.07
C MET A 100 -10.24 9.18 11.85
N SER A 101 -9.34 8.55 11.10
CA SER A 101 -8.93 9.01 9.77
C SER A 101 -9.32 7.99 8.72
N THR A 102 -9.63 8.45 7.51
CA THR A 102 -9.97 7.59 6.36
C THR A 102 -9.01 7.84 5.20
N SER A 103 -8.80 6.83 4.34
CA SER A 103 -7.94 6.98 3.15
C SER A 103 -6.51 7.41 3.50
N VAL A 104 -5.88 6.69 4.44
CA VAL A 104 -4.56 7.01 4.98
C VAL A 104 -3.46 6.28 4.21
N VAL A 105 -2.45 7.01 3.73
CA VAL A 105 -1.22 6.43 3.16
C VAL A 105 -0.11 6.53 4.19
N LEU A 106 0.57 5.43 4.46
CA LEU A 106 1.67 5.41 5.42
C LEU A 106 2.92 6.11 4.85
N PRO A 107 3.67 6.86 5.70
CA PRO A 107 4.94 7.42 5.29
C PRO A 107 5.91 6.31 4.82
N ASN A 108 6.65 6.58 3.74
CA ASN A 108 7.63 5.67 3.11
C ASN A 108 7.05 4.55 2.25
N TYR A 109 5.73 4.49 2.07
CA TYR A 109 5.10 3.67 1.04
C TYR A 109 4.90 4.50 -0.22
N CYS A 110 4.84 3.86 -1.40
CA CYS A 110 4.44 4.55 -2.62
C CYS A 110 2.97 4.98 -2.54
N SER A 111 2.61 6.05 -3.24
CA SER A 111 1.23 6.55 -3.30
C SER A 111 0.40 5.69 -4.26
N ASP A 112 0.05 4.49 -3.81
CA ASP A 112 -0.71 3.49 -4.54
C ASP A 112 -1.92 3.00 -3.71
N GLU A 113 -3.01 2.63 -4.39
CA GLU A 113 -4.22 2.10 -3.75
C GLU A 113 -3.95 0.82 -2.94
N THR A 114 -2.91 0.07 -3.32
CA THR A 114 -2.43 -1.10 -2.59
C THR A 114 -1.99 -0.76 -1.16
N TYR A 115 -1.48 0.44 -0.91
CA TYR A 115 -1.05 0.86 0.44
C TYR A 115 -2.01 1.82 1.13
N LEU A 116 -3.19 2.04 0.55
CA LEU A 116 -4.20 2.88 1.15
C LEU A 116 -4.91 2.14 2.29
N ILE A 117 -4.79 2.64 3.51
CA ILE A 117 -5.55 2.17 4.67
C ILE A 117 -6.94 2.82 4.64
N ASP A 118 -7.98 2.01 4.72
CA ASP A 118 -9.35 2.50 4.56
C ASP A 118 -9.80 3.35 5.73
N VAL A 119 -9.55 2.85 6.95
CA VAL A 119 -9.81 3.54 8.21
C VAL A 119 -8.66 3.31 9.17
N MET A 120 -8.25 4.35 9.89
CA MET A 120 -7.22 4.30 10.91
C MET A 120 -7.73 4.99 12.17
N PHE A 121 -7.67 4.28 13.30
CA PHE A 121 -7.97 4.83 14.62
C PHE A 121 -6.71 5.24 15.33
N HIS A 122 -6.72 6.44 15.89
CA HIS A 122 -5.61 7.03 16.63
C HIS A 122 -5.84 6.91 18.13
N PRO A 123 -4.80 6.61 18.92
CA PRO A 123 -4.90 6.63 20.37
C PRO A 123 -5.23 8.05 20.86
N ALA A 124 -5.88 8.13 22.03
CA ALA A 124 -6.47 9.36 22.55
C ALA A 124 -5.46 10.48 22.89
N GLU A 125 -4.15 10.22 22.85
CA GLU A 125 -3.12 11.14 23.36
C GLU A 125 -2.33 11.92 22.30
N THR A 126 -2.59 11.74 21.00
CA THR A 126 -1.76 12.41 19.95
C THR A 126 -2.48 13.60 19.33
N SER A 127 -2.54 14.72 20.07
CA SER A 127 -2.95 16.05 19.60
C SER A 127 -1.89 16.74 18.72
N SER A 128 -1.16 15.98 17.91
CA SER A 128 -0.06 16.46 17.06
C SER A 128 -0.32 16.06 15.62
N SER A 129 -0.43 17.05 14.74
CA SER A 129 -0.66 16.91 13.29
C SER A 129 0.48 16.23 12.52
N THR A 130 1.50 15.70 13.21
CA THR A 130 2.62 14.97 12.63
C THR A 130 2.82 13.62 13.34
N PHE A 131 2.00 12.65 12.95
CA PHE A 131 2.10 11.27 13.43
C PHE A 131 3.39 10.62 12.92
N ASN A 132 4.31 10.29 13.84
CA ASN A 132 5.60 9.68 13.51
C ASN A 132 5.52 8.15 13.63
N TRP A 133 4.96 7.51 12.59
CA TRP A 133 4.76 6.04 12.50
C TRP A 133 6.04 5.21 12.69
N LYS A 134 7.23 5.81 12.53
CA LYS A 134 8.54 5.13 12.62
C LYS A 134 9.19 5.20 14.00
N SER A 135 8.59 5.84 15.00
CA SER A 135 9.18 5.82 16.33
C SER A 135 9.15 4.39 16.88
N LYS A 136 10.31 3.79 17.11
CA LYS A 136 10.47 2.50 17.84
C LYS A 136 10.15 2.64 19.34
N SER A 137 9.30 3.61 19.69
CA SER A 137 8.70 3.75 21.01
C SER A 137 7.56 2.74 21.10
N LEU A 138 7.44 2.10 22.26
CA LEU A 138 6.42 1.12 22.63
C LEU A 138 5.08 1.30 21.87
N LYS A 139 4.71 0.30 21.06
CA LYS A 139 3.41 0.10 20.40
C LYS A 139 2.88 1.32 19.63
N ASN A 140 2.88 1.23 18.29
CA ASN A 140 1.88 1.96 17.50
C ASN A 140 0.50 1.43 17.92
N ASP A 141 -0.17 2.10 18.86
CA ASP A 141 -1.51 1.75 19.34
C ASP A 141 -2.61 2.11 18.31
N CYS A 142 -2.22 2.49 17.09
CA CYS A 142 -3.15 2.74 16.01
C CYS A 142 -3.75 1.42 15.50
N THR A 143 -5.06 1.39 15.39
CA THR A 143 -5.77 0.27 14.76
C THR A 143 -6.09 0.62 13.31
N ALA A 144 -5.52 -0.12 12.38
CA ALA A 144 -5.82 0.00 10.95
C ALA A 144 -6.91 -1.01 10.57
N ILE A 145 -7.88 -0.57 9.76
CA ILE A 145 -8.96 -1.38 9.22
C ILE A 145 -8.87 -1.35 7.71
N LEU A 146 -8.89 -2.55 7.11
CA LEU A 146 -9.00 -2.75 5.68
C LEU A 146 -10.38 -3.33 5.36
N ILE A 147 -11.05 -2.78 4.35
CA ILE A 147 -12.36 -3.24 3.89
C ILE A 147 -12.14 -3.99 2.58
N HIS A 148 -12.33 -5.32 2.62
CA HIS A 148 -12.22 -6.14 1.43
C HIS A 148 -13.59 -6.28 0.74
N LEU A 149 -13.65 -5.89 -0.53
CA LEU A 149 -14.81 -6.04 -1.39
C LEU A 149 -14.84 -7.45 -2.00
N PRO A 150 -15.96 -7.93 -2.56
CA PRO A 150 -16.03 -9.26 -3.15
C PRO A 150 -14.97 -9.52 -4.24
N ASP A 151 -14.62 -8.51 -5.03
CA ASP A 151 -13.57 -8.55 -6.07
C ASP A 151 -12.13 -8.57 -5.51
N HIS A 152 -11.97 -8.45 -4.19
CA HIS A 152 -10.69 -8.66 -3.51
C HIS A 152 -10.44 -10.13 -3.17
N TYR A 153 -11.40 -11.01 -3.44
CA TYR A 153 -11.31 -12.45 -3.19
C TYR A 153 -11.21 -13.26 -4.49
N CYS A 154 -10.65 -14.45 -4.37
CA CYS A 154 -10.73 -15.51 -5.38
C CYS A 154 -12.19 -15.95 -5.57
N THR A 155 -12.45 -16.78 -6.58
CA THR A 155 -13.81 -17.26 -6.90
C THR A 155 -14.47 -18.06 -5.77
N ASP A 156 -13.68 -18.52 -4.79
CA ASP A 156 -14.17 -19.18 -3.57
C ASP A 156 -14.72 -18.21 -2.51
N ASN A 157 -14.50 -16.90 -2.66
CA ASN A 157 -14.80 -15.85 -1.67
C ASN A 157 -14.12 -16.06 -0.30
N GLU A 158 -13.11 -16.92 -0.21
CA GLU A 158 -12.40 -17.23 1.04
C GLU A 158 -10.99 -16.65 1.03
N GLN A 159 -10.31 -16.76 -0.11
CA GLN A 159 -8.92 -16.35 -0.24
C GLN A 159 -8.79 -14.98 -0.89
N LEU A 160 -7.93 -14.13 -0.33
CA LEU A 160 -7.62 -12.84 -0.94
C LEU A 160 -6.75 -13.02 -2.19
N ILE A 161 -6.94 -12.14 -3.18
CA ILE A 161 -6.07 -12.09 -4.37
C ILE A 161 -4.69 -11.52 -4.04
N GLY A 162 -3.72 -11.79 -4.90
CA GLY A 162 -2.30 -11.43 -4.73
C GLY A 162 -2.03 -10.02 -4.18
N PRO A 163 -2.55 -8.94 -4.80
CA PRO A 163 -2.37 -7.58 -4.30
C PRO A 163 -2.85 -7.38 -2.85
N GLN A 164 -3.96 -8.03 -2.47
CA GLN A 164 -4.58 -7.88 -1.16
C GLN A 164 -3.86 -8.71 -0.09
N VAL A 165 -3.37 -9.90 -0.46
CA VAL A 165 -2.47 -10.69 0.40
C VAL A 165 -1.18 -9.91 0.67
N MET A 166 -0.55 -9.38 -0.38
CA MET A 166 0.66 -8.56 -0.25
C MET A 166 0.42 -7.33 0.63
N LYS A 167 -0.69 -6.60 0.41
CA LYS A 167 -1.10 -5.45 1.24
C LYS A 167 -1.15 -5.80 2.72
N LYS A 168 -1.80 -6.90 3.08
CA LYS A 168 -1.88 -7.37 4.49
C LYS A 168 -0.50 -7.68 5.06
N ARG A 169 0.34 -8.42 4.34
CA ARG A 169 1.71 -8.72 4.77
C ARG A 169 2.52 -7.45 5.01
N HIS A 170 2.54 -6.53 4.05
CA HIS A 170 3.33 -5.31 4.14
C HIS A 170 2.88 -4.37 5.27
N LEU A 171 1.56 -4.27 5.49
CA LEU A 171 1.00 -3.46 6.57
C LEU A 171 1.05 -4.15 7.94
N ASN A 172 1.42 -5.44 8.00
CA ASN A 172 1.37 -6.29 9.18
C ASN A 172 -0.02 -6.32 9.84
N ILE A 173 -1.08 -6.50 9.04
CA ILE A 173 -2.50 -6.57 9.47
C ILE A 173 -3.09 -7.97 9.23
#